data_AF-A0A947AKG5-F1
#
_entry.id   AF-A0A947AKG5-F1
#
_cell.length_a   1.000
_cell.length_b   1.000
_cell.length_c   1.000
_cell.angle_alpha   90.00
_cell.angle_beta   90.00
_cell.angle_gamma   90.00
#
_symmetry.space_group_name_H-M   'P 1'
#
loop_
_entity.id
_entity.type
_entity.pdbx_description
1 polymer ?
#
loop_
_entity_poly.entity_id
_entity_poly.type
_entity_poly.pdbx_seq_one_letter_code
_entity_poly.pdbx_strand_id
1 'polypeptide(L)'
;MLKYLLPVVYGLMIIIGLVACYSLLNAGNPESLLRPIFPEPVHDVYVAMISSVIVFLLGFVVFFFRDQQGFRQLVQLNGEKIREMRKSGSTDEDIALSILAAMGSLSGYKHNMAKKKLIIYLSEFN
;
A
#
# COMPACT_ATOMS: atom_id res chain seq x y z
N MET A 1 3.24 -16.12 -0.01
CA MET A 1 3.93 -15.35 1.06
C MET A 1 3.16 -14.07 1.42
N LEU A 2 2.88 -13.17 0.46
CA LEU A 2 2.21 -11.89 0.72
C LEU A 2 0.80 -11.97 1.34
N LYS A 3 0.03 -13.01 1.00
CA LYS A 3 -1.34 -13.25 1.51
C LYS A 3 -1.39 -13.41 3.04
N TYR A 4 -0.32 -13.90 3.66
CA TYR A 4 -0.20 -14.02 5.12
C TYR A 4 0.56 -12.85 5.75
N LEU A 5 1.39 -12.15 4.97
CA LEU A 5 2.13 -10.97 5.43
C LEU A 5 1.20 -9.79 5.71
N LEU A 6 0.24 -9.51 4.81
CA LEU A 6 -0.67 -8.37 4.96
C LEU A 6 -1.47 -8.39 6.27
N PRO A 7 -2.13 -9.50 6.67
CA PRO A 7 -2.81 -9.60 7.97
C PRO A 7 -1.89 -9.34 9.16
N VAL A 8 -0.64 -9.84 9.11
CA VAL A 8 0.34 -9.62 10.18
C VAL A 8 0.72 -8.14 10.27
N VAL A 9 0.95 -7.48 9.12
CA VAL A 9 1.24 -6.04 9.07
C VAL A 9 0.06 -5.23 9.60
N TYR A 10 -1.18 -5.60 9.25
CA TYR A 10 -2.38 -4.97 9.82
C TYR A 10 -2.47 -5.14 11.33
N GLY A 11 -2.19 -6.35 11.85
CA GLY A 11 -2.15 -6.60 13.29
C GLY A 11 -1.11 -5.73 14.00
N LEU A 12 0.10 -5.63 13.45
CA LEU A 12 1.15 -4.76 13.98
C LEU A 12 0.75 -3.28 13.96
N MET A 13 0.15 -2.80 12.86
CA MET A 13 -0.34 -1.43 12.78
C MET A 13 -1.39 -1.12 13.85
N ILE A 14 -2.30 -2.05 14.13
CA ILE A 14 -3.31 -1.87 15.18
C ILE A 14 -2.64 -1.78 16.55
N ILE A 15 -1.75 -2.72 16.87
CA ILE A 15 -1.08 -2.75 18.19
C ILE A 15 -0.24 -1.48 18.39
N ILE A 16 0.60 -1.12 17.42
CA ILE A 16 1.46 0.07 17.51
C ILE A 16 0.61 1.35 17.48
N GLY A 17 -0.47 1.37 16.71
CA GLY A 17 -1.43 2.47 16.68
C GLY A 17 -2.11 2.71 18.03
N LEU A 18 -2.46 1.64 18.74
CA LEU A 18 -2.99 1.73 20.11
C LEU A 18 -1.95 2.28 21.09
N VAL A 19 -0.68 1.86 20.97
CA VAL A 19 0.42 2.41 21.77
C VAL A 19 0.62 3.91 21.48
N ALA A 20 0.60 4.31 20.22
CA ALA A 20 0.70 5.72 19.82
C ALA A 20 -0.45 6.54 20.39
N CYS A 21 -1.68 6.04 20.26
CA CYS A 21 -2.89 6.69 20.77
C CYS A 21 -2.85 6.85 22.29
N TYR A 22 -2.53 5.77 23.02
CA TYR A 22 -2.39 5.80 24.48
C TYR A 22 -1.32 6.81 24.92
N SER A 23 -0.15 6.79 24.27
CA SER A 23 0.96 7.69 24.59
C SER A 23 0.58 9.16 24.36
N LEU A 24 -0.16 9.45 23.30
CA LEU A 24 -0.66 10.81 23.00
C LEU A 24 -1.70 11.27 24.03
N LEU A 25 -2.67 10.43 24.35
CA LEU A 25 -3.76 10.77 25.27
C LEU A 25 -3.29 10.89 26.73
N ASN A 26 -2.21 10.18 27.07
CA ASN A 26 -1.66 10.14 28.43
C ASN A 26 -0.34 10.91 28.58
N ALA A 27 0.04 11.69 27.57
CA ALA A 27 1.28 12.44 27.57
C ALA A 27 1.33 13.41 28.76
N GLY A 28 2.40 13.35 29.53
CA GLY A 28 2.58 14.20 30.71
C GLY A 28 1.92 13.66 32.00
N ASN A 29 1.23 12.52 31.95
CA ASN A 29 0.62 11.94 33.15
C ASN A 29 1.68 11.19 34.00
N PRO A 30 1.94 11.60 35.26
CA PRO A 30 2.91 10.93 36.13
C PRO A 30 2.56 9.46 36.42
N GLU A 31 1.28 9.07 36.36
CA GLU A 31 0.80 7.70 36.62
C GLU A 31 0.57 6.88 35.34
N SER A 32 1.36 7.13 34.29
CA SER A 32 1.23 6.42 33.01
C SER A 32 1.70 4.96 33.09
N LEU A 33 1.04 4.05 32.37
CA LEU A 33 1.47 2.65 32.26
C LEU A 33 2.85 2.49 31.60
N LEU A 34 3.32 3.53 30.91
CA LEU A 34 4.65 3.57 30.29
C LEU A 34 5.77 3.86 31.29
N ARG A 35 5.46 4.33 32.50
CA ARG A 35 6.44 4.78 33.51
C ARG A 35 7.46 3.74 33.97
N PRO A 36 7.14 2.44 34.07
CA PRO A 36 8.13 1.42 34.38
C PRO A 36 9.24 1.29 33.32
N ILE A 37 8.99 1.76 32.08
CA ILE A 37 9.93 1.71 30.96
C ILE A 37 10.48 3.12 30.65
N PHE A 38 9.64 4.15 30.73
CA PHE A 38 9.95 5.55 30.43
C PHE A 38 9.57 6.45 31.64
N PRO A 39 10.50 6.67 32.57
CA PRO A 39 10.21 7.34 33.84
C PRO A 39 9.79 8.80 33.67
N GLU A 40 10.34 9.49 32.68
CA GLU A 40 10.11 10.92 32.47
C GLU A 40 8.88 11.19 31.58
N PRO A 41 7.92 12.04 32.02
CA PRO A 41 6.68 12.30 31.29
C PRO A 41 6.80 12.87 29.88
N VAL A 42 7.93 13.49 29.57
CA VAL A 42 8.23 14.01 28.23
C VAL A 42 8.44 12.88 27.21
N HIS A 43 8.82 11.68 27.66
CA HIS A 43 9.08 10.54 26.79
C HIS A 43 7.82 10.00 26.10
N ASP A 44 6.64 10.22 26.68
CA ASP A 44 5.37 9.78 26.10
C ASP A 44 5.13 10.43 24.72
N VAL A 45 5.54 11.69 24.54
CA VAL A 45 5.44 12.41 23.26
C VAL A 45 6.39 11.81 22.23
N TYR A 46 7.62 11.45 22.63
CA TYR A 46 8.58 10.79 21.74
C TYR A 46 8.11 9.39 21.34
N VAL A 47 7.55 8.63 22.28
CA VAL A 47 6.97 7.30 22.01
C VAL A 47 5.82 7.43 21.02
N ALA A 48 4.93 8.41 21.20
CA ALA A 48 3.84 8.66 20.26
C ALA A 48 4.34 9.04 18.85
N MET A 49 5.33 9.92 18.77
CA MET A 49 5.92 10.35 17.51
C MET A 49 6.57 9.19 16.76
N ILE A 50 7.44 8.43 17.42
CA ILE A 50 8.14 7.28 16.83
C ILE A 50 7.13 6.21 16.40
N SER A 51 6.17 5.88 17.27
CA SER A 51 5.13 4.89 16.96
C SER A 51 4.29 5.31 15.75
N SER A 52 3.97 6.60 15.62
CA SER A 52 3.24 7.14 14.47
C SER A 52 4.03 7.04 13.17
N VAL A 53 5.34 7.31 13.21
CA VAL A 53 6.23 7.13 12.04
C VAL A 53 6.28 5.66 11.63
N ILE A 54 6.37 4.75 12.60
CA ILE A 54 6.37 3.30 12.31
C ILE A 54 5.05 2.87 11.66
N VAL A 55 3.91 3.29 12.21
CA VAL A 55 2.59 3.00 11.61
C VAL A 55 2.48 3.57 10.20
N PHE A 56 3.00 4.77 9.97
CA PHE A 56 3.03 5.36 8.63
C PHE A 56 3.85 4.52 7.64
N LEU A 57 5.05 4.08 8.03
CA LEU A 57 5.90 3.21 7.19
C LEU A 57 5.23 1.86 6.90
N LEU A 58 4.61 1.24 7.90
CA LEU A 58 3.84 0.01 7.72
C LEU A 58 2.64 0.22 6.78
N GLY A 59 1.92 1.33 6.93
CA GLY A 59 0.83 1.72 6.04
C GLY A 59 1.31 1.89 4.59
N PHE A 60 2.49 2.49 4.39
CA PHE A 60 3.11 2.60 3.07
C PHE A 60 3.44 1.23 2.46
N VAL A 61 3.97 0.30 3.25
CA VAL A 61 4.23 -1.07 2.82
C VAL A 61 2.94 -1.77 2.38
N VAL A 62 1.86 -1.66 3.17
CA VAL A 62 0.54 -2.19 2.81
C VAL A 62 0.03 -1.58 1.50
N PHE A 63 0.13 -0.25 1.37
CA PHE A 63 -0.29 0.46 0.16
C PHE A 63 0.47 -0.02 -1.07
N PHE A 64 1.80 -0.14 -0.98
CA PHE A 64 2.65 -0.61 -2.07
C PHE A 64 2.28 -2.03 -2.53
N PHE A 65 2.07 -2.95 -1.58
CA PHE A 65 1.70 -4.32 -1.91
C PHE A 65 0.28 -4.46 -2.47
N ARG A 66 -0.68 -3.66 -1.98
CA ARG A 66 -2.04 -3.61 -2.55
C ARG A 66 -2.04 -3.06 -3.97
N ASP A 67 -1.25 -2.03 -4.24
CA ASP A 67 -1.15 -1.42 -5.57
C ASP A 67 -0.68 -2.45 -6.61
N GLN A 68 0.35 -3.26 -6.29
CA GLN A 68 0.81 -4.35 -7.16
C GLN A 68 -0.27 -5.41 -7.43
N GLN A 69 -1.07 -5.77 -6.43
CA GLN A 69 -2.16 -6.73 -6.60
C GLN A 69 -3.29 -6.18 -7.48
N GLY A 70 -3.60 -4.88 -7.36
CA GLY A 70 -4.62 -4.22 -8.17
C GLY A 70 -4.33 -4.33 -9.66
N PHE A 71 -3.10 -4.02 -10.08
CA PHE A 71 -2.70 -4.15 -11.49
C PHE A 71 -2.73 -5.58 -12.00
N ARG A 72 -2.25 -6.56 -11.21
CA ARG A 72 -2.35 -7.98 -11.57
C ARG A 72 -3.80 -8.44 -11.74
N GLN A 73 -4.69 -8.03 -10.85
CA GLN A 73 -6.12 -8.35 -10.96
C GLN A 73 -6.75 -7.70 -12.19
N LEU A 74 -6.39 -6.45 -12.52
CA LEU A 74 -6.87 -5.79 -13.75
C LEU A 74 -6.46 -6.55 -15.00
N VAL A 75 -5.22 -7.03 -15.07
CA VAL A 75 -4.74 -7.87 -16.18
C VAL A 75 -5.51 -9.20 -16.22
N GLN A 76 -5.74 -9.85 -15.09
CA GLN A 76 -6.49 -11.11 -15.02
C GLN A 76 -7.96 -10.95 -15.43
N LEU A 77 -8.65 -9.91 -14.96
CA LEU A 77 -10.04 -9.61 -15.30
C LEU A 77 -10.21 -9.31 -16.80
N ASN A 78 -9.21 -8.68 -17.42
CA ASN A 78 -9.20 -8.40 -18.85
C ASN A 78 -8.51 -9.50 -19.68
N GLY A 79 -8.23 -10.67 -19.10
CA GLY A 79 -7.38 -11.70 -19.71
C GLY A 79 -7.86 -12.17 -21.09
N GLU A 80 -9.17 -12.34 -21.27
CA GLU A 80 -9.75 -12.71 -22.58
C GLU A 80 -9.55 -11.61 -23.62
N LYS A 81 -9.82 -10.35 -23.24
CA LYS A 81 -9.65 -9.20 -24.12
C LYS A 81 -8.18 -8.97 -24.50
N ILE A 82 -7.27 -9.17 -23.55
CA ILE A 82 -5.81 -9.10 -23.78
C ILE A 82 -5.39 -10.15 -24.80
N ARG A 83 -5.86 -11.39 -24.67
CA ARG A 83 -5.57 -12.47 -25.62
C ARG A 83 -6.13 -12.19 -27.01
N GLU A 84 -7.33 -11.64 -27.10
CA GLU A 84 -7.93 -11.21 -28.37
C GLU A 84 -7.09 -10.10 -29.03
N MET A 85 -6.72 -9.07 -28.28
CA MET A 85 -5.89 -7.96 -28.78
C MET A 85 -4.50 -8.43 -29.23
N ARG A 86 -3.88 -9.37 -28.50
CA ARG A 86 -2.61 -9.97 -28.94
C ARG A 86 -2.76 -10.78 -30.23
N LYS A 87 -3.87 -11.52 -30.40
CA LYS A 87 -4.16 -12.23 -31.66
C LYS A 87 -4.37 -11.29 -32.84
N SER A 88 -4.90 -10.08 -32.62
CA SER A 88 -5.00 -9.04 -33.64
C SER A 88 -3.69 -8.27 -33.88
N GLY A 89 -2.60 -8.62 -33.19
CA GLY A 89 -1.29 -7.98 -33.36
C GLY A 89 -1.07 -6.70 -32.55
N SER A 90 -1.94 -6.39 -31.59
CA SER A 90 -1.75 -5.23 -30.69
C SER A 90 -0.53 -5.43 -29.79
N THR A 91 0.21 -4.35 -29.56
CA THR A 91 1.35 -4.37 -28.66
C THR A 91 0.92 -4.27 -27.20
N ASP A 92 1.78 -4.65 -26.25
CA ASP A 92 1.51 -4.48 -24.83
C ASP A 92 1.26 -3.01 -24.44
N GLU A 93 1.81 -2.05 -25.19
CA GLU A 93 1.51 -0.63 -25.00
C GLU A 93 0.07 -0.28 -25.37
N ASP A 94 -0.42 -0.79 -26.50
CA ASP A 94 -1.78 -0.56 -26.98
C ASP A 94 -2.79 -1.17 -26.01
N ILE A 95 -2.48 -2.37 -25.52
CA ILE A 95 -3.29 -3.09 -24.53
C ILE A 95 -3.32 -2.33 -23.20
N ALA A 96 -2.16 -1.85 -22.71
CA ALA A 96 -2.10 -1.05 -21.50
C ALA A 96 -2.90 0.25 -21.62
N LEU A 97 -2.81 0.94 -22.76
CA LEU A 97 -3.57 2.16 -23.05
C LEU A 97 -5.08 1.89 -23.09
N SER A 98 -5.50 0.79 -23.72
CA SER A 98 -6.91 0.37 -23.77
C SER A 98 -7.48 0.13 -22.37
N ILE A 99 -6.72 -0.58 -21.52
CA ILE A 99 -7.11 -0.84 -20.12
C ILE A 99 -7.19 0.47 -19.32
N LEU A 100 -6.23 1.38 -19.48
CA LEU A 100 -6.25 2.69 -18.80
C LEU A 100 -7.39 3.58 -19.27
N ALA A 101 -7.71 3.56 -20.56
CA ALA A 101 -8.83 4.31 -21.12
C ALA A 101 -10.16 3.79 -20.57
N ALA A 102 -10.33 2.47 -20.44
CA ALA A 102 -11.51 1.86 -19.82
C ALA A 102 -11.66 2.24 -18.33
N MET A 103 -10.56 2.53 -17.65
CA MET A 103 -10.55 3.05 -16.27
C MET A 103 -10.77 4.57 -16.17
N GLY A 104 -11.00 5.27 -17.29
CA GLY A 104 -11.13 6.73 -17.32
C GLY A 104 -9.81 7.49 -17.07
N SER A 105 -8.66 6.81 -17.16
CA SER A 105 -7.35 7.45 -17.01
C SER A 105 -6.86 8.00 -18.34
N LEU A 106 -7.05 9.30 -18.56
CA LEU A 106 -6.83 9.93 -19.87
C LEU A 106 -5.41 10.53 -20.04
N SER A 107 -4.81 11.12 -18.99
CA SER A 107 -3.46 11.71 -19.09
C SER A 107 -2.84 12.08 -17.73
N GLY A 108 -1.54 12.41 -17.73
CA GLY A 108 -0.81 12.95 -16.58
C GLY A 108 0.25 12.02 -15.98
N TYR A 109 0.92 12.48 -14.93
CA TYR A 109 2.00 11.72 -14.28
C TYR A 109 1.53 10.34 -13.75
N LYS A 110 0.35 10.31 -13.11
CA LYS A 110 -0.26 9.06 -12.63
C LYS A 110 -0.58 8.10 -13.76
N HIS A 111 -1.06 8.61 -14.90
CA HIS A 111 -1.34 7.82 -16.09
C HIS A 111 -0.06 7.19 -16.65
N ASN A 112 1.01 7.96 -16.82
CA ASN A 112 2.29 7.46 -17.32
C ASN A 112 2.89 6.38 -16.41
N MET A 113 2.76 6.56 -15.09
CA MET A 113 3.21 5.56 -14.13
C MET A 113 2.38 4.28 -14.20
N ALA A 114 1.05 4.40 -14.31
CA ALA A 114 0.14 3.27 -14.45
C ALA A 114 0.37 2.52 -15.77
N LYS A 115 0.63 3.22 -16.88
CA LYS A 115 1.01 2.62 -18.18
C LYS A 115 2.26 1.77 -18.03
N LYS A 116 3.34 2.32 -17.45
CA LYS A 116 4.59 1.59 -17.22
C LYS A 116 4.37 0.34 -16.36
N LYS A 117 3.59 0.44 -15.29
CA LYS A 117 3.27 -0.70 -14.41
C LYS A 117 2.48 -1.78 -15.17
N LEU A 118 1.45 -1.39 -15.91
CA LEU A 118 0.63 -2.33 -16.70
C LEU A 118 1.46 -3.07 -17.75
N ILE A 119 2.35 -2.39 -18.46
CA ILE A 119 3.23 -3.03 -19.46
C ILE A 119 4.07 -4.13 -18.81
N ILE A 120 4.65 -3.88 -17.63
CA ILE A 120 5.41 -4.90 -16.89
C ILE A 120 4.52 -6.11 -16.58
N TYR A 121 3.31 -5.90 -16.05
CA TYR A 121 2.41 -7.00 -15.72
C TYR A 121 1.86 -7.74 -16.95
N LEU A 122 1.66 -7.04 -18.07
CA LEU A 122 1.28 -7.65 -19.35
C LEU A 122 2.41 -8.51 -19.89
N SER A 123 3.68 -8.08 -19.77
CA SER A 123 4.83 -8.89 -20.19
C SER A 123 4.98 -10.18 -19.37
N GLU A 124 4.53 -10.19 -18.11
CA GLU A 124 4.47 -11.38 -17.26
C GLU A 124 3.25 -12.26 -17.55
N PHE A 125 2.22 -11.73 -18.23
CA PHE A 125 0.97 -12.41 -18.53
C PHE A 125 1.04 -12.98 -19.95
N ASN A 126 1.31 -14.29 -20.07
CA ASN A 126 1.27 -15.04 -21.32
C ASN A 126 -0.10 -15.71 -21.55
#